data_AF-O45130-F1
#
_entry.id   AF-O45130-F1
#
_cell.length_a   1.000
_cell.length_b   1.000
_cell.length_c   1.000
_cell.angle_alpha   90.00
_cell.angle_beta   90.00
_cell.angle_gamma   90.00
#
_symmetry.space_group_name_H-M   'P 1'
#
loop_
_entity.id
_entity.type
_entity.pdbx_description
1 polymer ?
#
loop_
_entity_poly.entity_id
_entity_poly.type
_entity_poly.pdbx_seq_one_letter_code
_entity_poly.pdbx_strand_id
1 'polypeptide(L)'
;APEVDINNIKLCTPPSYKLGDSIATRLAYGTALAKIGADNDRVIALDGDTKNSTYSDKLRNAYPERYIECFIAEQNLVGVAIGTACRRRTVAFVSTFATFFTRAYDQIRMCCR
;
A
#
# COMPACT_ATOMS: atom_id res chain seq x y z
N ALA A 1 -8.50 -9.90 -21.42
CA ALA A 1 -7.32 -9.60 -20.57
C ALA A 1 -6.97 -10.88 -19.82
N PRO A 2 -5.69 -11.22 -19.62
CA PRO A 2 -5.32 -12.47 -18.95
C PRO A 2 -5.89 -12.51 -17.53
N GLU A 3 -6.34 -13.67 -17.09
CA GLU A 3 -6.68 -13.90 -15.68
C GLU A 3 -5.41 -13.76 -14.85
N VAL A 4 -5.49 -12.92 -13.81
CA VAL A 4 -4.38 -12.67 -12.88
C VAL A 4 -4.79 -13.28 -11.54
N ASP A 5 -3.99 -14.23 -11.07
CA ASP A 5 -4.17 -14.80 -9.74
C ASP A 5 -3.49 -13.90 -8.69
N ILE A 6 -4.29 -13.39 -7.76
CA ILE A 6 -3.86 -12.53 -6.65
C ILE A 6 -4.06 -13.21 -5.28
N ASN A 7 -4.43 -14.49 -5.25
CA ASN A 7 -4.85 -15.16 -4.01
C ASN A 7 -3.68 -15.66 -3.15
N ASN A 8 -2.46 -15.75 -3.70
CA ASN A 8 -1.29 -16.33 -3.01
C ASN A 8 -0.18 -15.30 -2.77
N ILE A 9 -0.53 -14.12 -2.26
CA ILE A 9 0.44 -13.08 -1.88
C ILE A 9 1.02 -13.41 -0.50
N LYS A 10 2.33 -13.60 -0.42
CA LYS A 10 3.02 -13.96 0.82
C LYS A 10 4.16 -12.99 1.12
N LEU A 11 4.65 -13.07 2.36
CA LEU A 11 5.90 -12.43 2.71
C LEU A 11 7.05 -13.27 2.12
N CYS A 12 7.91 -12.65 1.32
CA CYS A 12 9.09 -13.32 0.77
C CYS A 12 10.03 -13.86 1.86
N THR A 13 10.05 -13.19 3.02
CA THR A 13 10.84 -13.60 4.19
C THR A 13 10.02 -13.42 5.47
N PRO A 14 10.14 -14.35 6.43
CA PRO A 14 9.46 -14.22 7.71
C PRO A 14 9.87 -12.93 8.44
N PRO A 15 9.00 -12.40 9.32
CA PRO A 15 9.33 -11.25 10.15
C PRO A 15 10.52 -11.60 11.07
N SER A 16 11.57 -10.78 11.03
CA SER A 16 12.80 -10.99 11.79
C SER A 16 12.80 -10.17 13.10
N TYR A 17 11.64 -10.10 13.76
CA TYR A 17 11.46 -9.33 15.00
C TYR A 17 11.66 -10.23 16.22
N LYS A 18 12.40 -9.75 17.22
CA LYS A 18 12.60 -10.49 18.48
C LYS A 18 11.58 -10.04 19.51
N LEU A 19 11.22 -10.95 20.42
CA LEU A 19 10.35 -10.64 21.54
C LEU A 19 11.06 -9.61 22.45
N GLY A 20 10.47 -8.42 22.61
CA GLY A 20 11.05 -7.31 23.37
C GLY A 20 11.63 -6.17 22.54
N ASP A 21 11.70 -6.30 21.21
CA ASP A 21 12.12 -5.19 20.34
C ASP A 21 11.03 -4.09 20.32
N SER A 22 11.44 -2.83 20.56
CA SER A 22 10.55 -1.68 20.45
C SER A 22 10.60 -1.12 19.03
N ILE A 23 9.58 -1.43 18.23
CA ILE A 23 9.51 -1.05 16.82
C ILE A 23 8.19 -0.34 16.58
N ALA A 24 8.24 0.83 15.93
CA ALA A 24 7.03 1.53 15.52
C ALA A 24 6.28 0.68 14.48
N THR A 25 4.98 0.43 14.70
CA THR A 25 4.14 -0.39 13.80
C THR A 25 4.14 0.14 12.36
N ARG A 26 4.20 1.46 12.18
CA ARG A 26 4.40 2.12 10.88
C ARG A 26 5.71 1.73 10.17
N LEU A 27 6.80 1.53 10.91
CA LEU A 27 8.07 1.07 10.34
C LEU A 27 7.97 -0.41 9.93
N ALA A 28 7.29 -1.21 10.74
CA ALA A 28 7.00 -2.60 10.42
C ALA A 28 6.11 -2.72 9.18
N TYR A 29 5.10 -1.84 9.03
CA TYR A 29 4.25 -1.73 7.86
C TYR A 29 5.06 -1.50 6.57
N GLY A 30 5.90 -0.46 6.52
CA GLY A 30 6.72 -0.20 5.32
C GLY A 30 7.68 -1.35 4.99
N THR A 31 8.20 -2.03 6.01
CA THR A 31 9.08 -3.18 5.83
C THR A 31 8.33 -4.38 5.27
N ALA A 32 7.14 -4.66 5.79
CA ALA A 32 6.27 -5.73 5.30
C ALA A 32 5.80 -5.43 3.87
N LEU A 33 5.45 -4.18 3.57
CA LEU A 33 5.02 -3.76 2.24
C LEU A 33 6.11 -3.99 1.19
N ALA A 34 7.36 -3.63 1.48
CA ALA A 34 8.48 -3.91 0.58
C ALA A 34 8.72 -5.42 0.39
N LYS A 35 8.56 -6.22 1.45
CA LYS A 35 8.67 -7.70 1.37
C LYS A 35 7.55 -8.33 0.55
N ILE A 36 6.33 -7.83 0.66
CA ILE A 36 5.18 -8.29 -0.13
C ILE A 36 5.36 -7.89 -1.60
N GLY A 37 5.86 -6.68 -1.86
CA GLY A 37 6.18 -6.22 -3.22
C GLY A 37 7.30 -7.00 -3.89
N ALA A 38 8.18 -7.65 -3.12
CA ALA A 38 9.21 -8.55 -3.62
C ALA A 38 8.67 -9.93 -4.02
N ASP A 39 7.59 -10.39 -3.38
CA ASP A 39 6.93 -11.67 -3.68
C ASP A 39 5.99 -11.56 -4.88
N ASN A 40 5.30 -10.42 -5.03
CA ASN A 40 4.31 -10.23 -6.08
C ASN A 40 4.42 -8.88 -6.80
N ASP A 41 4.59 -8.97 -8.12
CA ASP A 41 4.75 -7.83 -9.02
C ASP A 41 3.50 -6.96 -9.22
N ARG A 42 2.35 -7.43 -8.76
CA ARG A 42 1.06 -6.74 -8.84
C ARG A 42 0.77 -5.87 -7.62
N VAL A 43 1.63 -5.91 -6.61
CA VAL A 43 1.51 -5.09 -5.41
C VAL A 43 1.98 -3.68 -5.74
N ILE A 44 1.09 -2.71 -5.57
CA ILE A 44 1.38 -1.29 -5.77
C ILE A 44 1.13 -0.53 -4.47
N ALA A 45 1.93 0.49 -4.22
CA ALA A 45 1.72 1.41 -3.11
C ALA A 45 1.27 2.76 -3.64
N LEU A 46 0.30 3.37 -2.97
CA LEU A 46 -0.13 4.74 -3.22
C LEU A 46 0.01 5.55 -1.94
N ASP A 47 0.58 6.75 -2.02
CA ASP A 47 0.77 7.63 -0.87
C ASP A 47 0.30 9.07 -1.16
N GLY A 48 -0.15 9.75 -0.11
CA GLY A 48 -0.60 11.14 -0.16
C GLY A 48 0.40 12.14 0.44
N ASP A 49 1.62 12.19 -0.06
CA ASP A 49 2.75 13.01 0.42
C ASP A 49 3.13 12.83 1.91
N THR A 50 2.87 11.66 2.46
CA THR A 50 3.17 11.26 3.84
C THR A 50 4.20 10.13 3.94
N LYS A 51 4.83 9.78 2.82
CA LYS A 51 5.81 8.68 2.65
C LYS A 51 6.89 8.55 3.72
N ASN A 52 7.41 9.66 4.21
CA ASN A 52 8.44 9.68 5.25
C ASN A 52 7.90 9.28 6.63
N SER A 53 6.59 9.46 6.85
CA SER A 53 5.91 9.19 8.10
C SER A 53 5.20 7.83 8.11
N THR A 54 4.67 7.40 6.97
CA THR A 54 4.05 6.07 6.78
C THR A 54 5.08 4.98 6.51
N TYR A 55 6.32 5.35 6.14
CA TYR A 55 7.39 4.46 5.68
C TYR A 55 7.05 3.68 4.40
N SER A 56 6.06 4.13 3.63
CA SER A 56 5.75 3.61 2.29
C SER A 56 6.91 3.85 1.30
N ASP A 57 7.81 4.80 1.63
CA ASP A 57 9.05 5.06 0.90
C ASP A 57 9.94 3.81 0.75
N LYS A 58 9.84 2.83 1.66
CA LYS A 58 10.57 1.56 1.52
C LYS A 58 10.21 0.81 0.25
N LEU A 59 8.94 0.85 -0.16
CA LEU A 59 8.53 0.26 -1.44
C LEU A 59 8.97 1.13 -2.61
N ARG A 60 8.91 2.46 -2.49
CA ARG A 60 9.41 3.39 -3.53
C ARG A 60 10.88 3.16 -3.84
N ASN A 61 11.72 2.99 -2.82
CA ASN A 61 13.15 2.80 -2.98
C ASN A 61 13.50 1.42 -3.57
N ALA A 62 12.69 0.38 -3.28
CA ALA A 62 12.90 -0.96 -3.82
C ALA A 62 12.29 -1.15 -5.23
N TYR A 63 11.11 -0.58 -5.46
CA TYR A 63 10.28 -0.77 -6.65
C TYR A 63 9.61 0.56 -7.05
N PRO A 64 10.36 1.54 -7.61
CA PRO A 64 9.83 2.86 -7.93
C PRO A 64 8.69 2.81 -8.96
N GLU A 65 8.73 1.86 -9.90
CA GLU A 65 7.71 1.62 -10.92
C GLU A 65 6.32 1.24 -10.35
N ARG A 66 6.28 0.80 -9.08
CA ARG A 66 5.07 0.32 -8.40
C ARG A 66 4.59 1.27 -7.30
N TYR A 67 5.20 2.44 -7.21
CA TYR A 67 4.85 3.48 -6.25
C TYR A 67 4.17 4.63 -6.98
N ILE A 68 2.96 4.98 -6.56
CA ILE A 68 2.16 6.07 -7.12
C ILE A 68 2.06 7.17 -6.08
N GLU A 69 2.68 8.31 -6.38
CA GLU A 69 2.52 9.52 -5.57
C GLU A 69 1.21 10.22 -5.99
N CYS A 70 0.28 10.38 -5.05
CA CYS A 70 -0.98 11.08 -5.30
C CYS A 70 -1.04 12.47 -4.66
N PHE A 71 0.05 12.94 -4.04
CA PHE A 71 0.14 14.23 -3.36
C PHE A 71 -0.97 14.42 -2.30
N ILE A 72 -1.22 15.66 -1.87
CA ILE A 72 -2.24 16.01 -0.86
C ILE A 72 -3.65 15.98 -1.46
N ALA A 73 -4.06 14.82 -1.97
CA ALA A 73 -5.35 14.57 -2.61
C ALA A 73 -5.91 13.20 -2.22
N GLU A 74 -6.27 13.04 -0.94
CA GLU A 74 -6.67 11.74 -0.35
C GLU A 74 -7.93 11.15 -1.00
N GLN A 75 -8.85 12.00 -1.45
CA GLN A 75 -10.03 11.57 -2.22
C GLN A 75 -9.64 10.93 -3.55
N ASN A 76 -8.72 11.58 -4.29
CA ASN A 76 -8.22 11.05 -5.56
C ASN A 76 -7.35 9.81 -5.32
N LEU A 77 -6.53 9.79 -4.28
CA LEU A 77 -5.71 8.65 -3.85
C LEU A 77 -6.57 7.38 -3.71
N VAL A 78 -7.68 7.45 -2.98
CA VAL A 78 -8.60 6.30 -2.83
C VAL A 78 -9.30 5.98 -4.16
N GLY A 79 -9.70 6.98 -4.94
CA GLY A 79 -10.31 6.77 -6.26
C GLY A 79 -9.39 6.02 -7.25
N VAL A 80 -8.12 6.41 -7.33
CA VAL A 80 -7.11 5.75 -8.16
C VAL A 80 -6.83 4.33 -7.66
N ALA A 81 -6.78 4.12 -6.34
CA ALA A 81 -6.60 2.79 -5.75
C ALA A 81 -7.75 1.84 -6.13
N ILE A 82 -9.00 2.31 -6.09
CA ILE A 82 -10.17 1.54 -6.53
C ILE A 82 -10.04 1.19 -8.03
N GLY A 83 -9.73 2.18 -8.86
CA GLY A 83 -9.60 2.00 -10.31
C GLY A 83 -8.51 1.02 -10.71
N THR A 84 -7.37 1.01 -10.00
CA THR A 84 -6.26 0.09 -10.25
C THR A 84 -6.58 -1.34 -9.79
N ALA A 85 -7.28 -1.50 -8.66
CA ALA A 85 -7.72 -2.79 -8.14
C ALA A 85 -8.80 -3.47 -9.01
N CYS A 86 -9.52 -2.71 -9.84
CA CYS A 86 -10.55 -3.23 -10.74
C CYS A 86 -10.06 -4.41 -11.59
N ARG A 87 -10.92 -5.42 -11.75
CA ARG A 87 -10.63 -6.65 -12.52
C ARG A 87 -9.42 -7.44 -12.01
N ARG A 88 -9.12 -7.35 -10.70
CA ARG A 88 -8.02 -8.07 -10.02
C ARG A 88 -6.65 -7.83 -10.66
N ARG A 89 -6.43 -6.63 -11.19
CA ARG A 89 -5.18 -6.31 -11.91
C ARG A 89 -4.01 -6.03 -10.99
N THR A 90 -4.27 -5.34 -9.89
CA THR A 90 -3.26 -4.96 -8.90
C THR A 90 -3.81 -5.10 -7.49
N VAL A 91 -2.90 -5.21 -6.53
CA VAL A 91 -3.21 -5.13 -5.11
C VAL A 91 -2.68 -3.80 -4.60
N ALA A 92 -3.60 -2.87 -4.39
CA ALA A 92 -3.30 -1.49 -4.04
C ALA A 92 -3.23 -1.32 -2.51
N PHE A 93 -2.08 -0.86 -2.02
CA PHE A 93 -1.90 -0.44 -0.64
C PHE A 93 -1.89 1.09 -0.57
N VAL A 94 -2.91 1.67 0.07
CA VAL A 94 -3.04 3.11 0.22
C VAL A 94 -2.52 3.54 1.58
N SER A 95 -1.64 4.55 1.59
CA SER A 95 -1.01 5.10 2.79
C SER A 95 -1.24 6.60 2.91
N THR A 96 -1.81 7.02 4.04
CA THR A 96 -1.76 8.40 4.53
C THR A 96 -1.94 8.39 6.05
N PHE A 97 -1.85 9.55 6.72
CA PHE A 97 -2.22 9.62 8.13
C PHE A 97 -3.69 9.20 8.32
N ALA A 98 -3.95 8.39 9.34
CA ALA A 98 -5.28 7.86 9.61
C ALA A 98 -6.37 8.95 9.70
N THR A 99 -6.01 10.12 10.24
CA THR A 99 -6.89 11.29 10.31
C THR A 99 -7.30 11.83 8.94
N PHE A 100 -6.42 11.77 7.93
CA PHE A 100 -6.71 12.31 6.59
C PHE A 100 -7.54 11.36 5.73
N PHE A 101 -7.63 10.07 6.07
CA PHE A 101 -8.62 9.18 5.44
C PHE A 101 -10.07 9.64 5.66
N THR A 102 -10.35 10.44 6.70
CA THR A 102 -11.66 11.07 6.88
C THR A 102 -12.06 11.96 5.70
N ARG A 103 -11.08 12.58 5.00
CA ARG A 103 -11.35 13.37 3.78
C ARG A 103 -11.81 12.52 2.61
N ALA A 104 -11.42 11.24 2.58
CA ALA A 104 -11.74 10.25 1.55
C ALA A 104 -12.85 9.28 1.98
N TYR A 105 -13.60 9.62 3.03
CA TYR A 105 -14.57 8.72 3.65
C TYR A 105 -15.67 8.28 2.68
N ASP A 106 -16.15 9.16 1.81
CA ASP A 106 -17.18 8.79 0.82
C ASP A 106 -16.62 7.84 -0.24
N GLN A 107 -15.36 8.00 -0.66
CA GLN A 107 -14.70 7.08 -1.60
C GLN A 107 -14.51 5.69 -0.98
N ILE A 108 -14.16 5.62 0.31
CA ILE A 108 -14.09 4.35 1.06
C ILE A 108 -15.49 3.74 1.18
N ARG A 109 -16.52 4.54 1.44
CA ARG A 109 -17.91 4.05 1.49
C ARG A 109 -18.34 3.45 0.15
N MET A 110 -17.97 4.08 -0.96
CA MET A 110 -18.34 3.63 -2.30
C MET A 110 -17.56 2.40 -2.77
N CYS A 111 -16.37 2.11 -2.22
CA CYS A 111 -15.55 0.98 -2.65
C CYS A 111 -16.01 -0.39 -2.11
N CYS A 112 -16.87 -0.42 -1.09
CA CYS A 112 -17.41 -1.65 -0.52
C CYS A 112 -18.56 -2.26 -1.32
N ARG A 113 -18.89 -1.69 -2.49
CA ARG A 113 -19.84 -2.28 -3.45
C ARG A 113 -19.09 -3.13 -4.48
#